data_AF-A0A7X1FN69-F1
#
_entry.id   AF-A0A7X1FN69-F1
#
_cell.length_a   1.000
_cell.length_b   1.000
_cell.length_c   1.000
_cell.angle_alpha   90.00
_cell.angle_beta   90.00
_cell.angle_gamma   90.00
#
_symmetry.space_group_name_H-M   'P 1'
#
loop_
_entity.id
_entity.type
_entity.pdbx_description
1 polymer ?
#
loop_
_entity_poly.entity_id
_entity_poly.type
_entity_poly.pdbx_seq_one_letter_code
_entity_poly.pdbx_strand_id
1 'polypeptide(L)'
;NQDGASNGITAPNAAAQTRLELEVYRRHGIEVKHIGLVEAHGTATVLGDPIEARALADAFAQGGHSGAPCALGSIKSTVGHTATAAGIAGVFKVLLALRHRQIPASAHFVSANPHIDFSHGPFHVPTRTEQWHRPVAGERLAAVSSFGFSGTNAHAVIAEAPERPARPSASPLHLVVLSARTLEQLRLQAKNLLAHLQYEPVEPGAMSHTLLLGRRHLEQRLAWVTRDTDALRVQLGQWLDASELVDGYSGIVDGTQEASTKAQAVADQCLQDCRAPANPEVLRGALLSLAQLYVEGIELDWARLFPGQRPGRVALPTYPFEKERYWPSGKEQEDRQAAAQAQLASVQAAPAAAPATLVQVSASKPAAATQAKPGRL
;
A
#
# COMPACT_ATOMS: atom_id res chain seq x y z
N ASN A 1 -0.30 13.34 24.91
CA ASN A 1 0.09 14.17 26.07
C ASN A 1 1.60 14.43 25.99
N GLN A 2 2.32 14.72 27.09
CA GLN A 2 3.76 14.95 27.07
C GLN A 2 4.46 14.28 28.26
N ASP A 3 5.70 13.81 28.07
CA ASP A 3 6.50 13.07 29.07
C ASP A 3 6.90 13.89 30.29
N GLY A 4 6.97 15.21 30.15
CA GLY A 4 7.38 16.17 31.16
C GLY A 4 8.88 16.12 31.43
N ALA A 5 9.24 16.38 32.69
CA ALA A 5 10.60 16.18 33.16
C ALA A 5 10.90 14.68 33.28
N SER A 6 11.93 14.22 32.57
CA SER A 6 12.44 12.84 32.61
C SER A 6 13.98 12.85 32.74
N ASN A 7 14.61 11.67 32.79
CA ASN A 7 16.07 11.51 32.89
C ASN A 7 16.79 11.83 31.57
N GLY A 8 16.59 13.05 31.07
CA GLY A 8 17.03 13.54 29.76
C GLY A 8 15.84 13.74 28.83
N ILE A 9 15.90 14.78 27.99
CA ILE A 9 14.77 15.22 27.14
C ILE A 9 14.23 14.13 26.20
N THR A 10 15.05 13.11 25.89
CA THR A 10 14.71 11.98 25.03
C THR A 10 14.31 10.71 25.77
N ALA A 11 14.38 10.71 27.11
CA ALA A 11 14.04 9.55 27.91
C ALA A 11 12.51 9.43 28.06
N PRO A 12 11.92 8.28 27.70
CA PRO A 12 10.47 8.08 27.78
C PRO A 12 9.98 8.02 29.23
N ASN A 13 8.71 8.37 29.47
CA ASN A 13 8.09 8.36 30.79
C ASN A 13 6.92 7.36 30.87
N ALA A 14 7.13 6.21 31.54
CA ALA A 14 6.12 5.17 31.72
C ALA A 14 4.80 5.69 32.32
N ALA A 15 4.88 6.58 33.31
CA ALA A 15 3.69 7.13 33.96
C ALA A 15 2.92 8.07 33.03
N ALA A 16 3.60 8.77 32.12
CA ALA A 16 2.95 9.59 31.10
C ALA A 16 2.26 8.75 30.04
N GLN A 17 2.88 7.65 29.59
CA GLN A 17 2.29 6.70 28.65
C GLN A 17 1.06 6.00 29.26
N THR A 18 1.19 5.44 30.46
CA THR A 18 0.08 4.80 31.20
C THR A 18 -1.11 5.75 31.35
N ARG A 19 -0.84 7.00 31.71
CA ARG A 19 -1.88 8.04 31.87
C ARG A 19 -2.56 8.37 30.54
N LEU A 20 -1.80 8.45 29.44
CA LEU A 20 -2.36 8.69 28.10
C LEU A 20 -3.32 7.57 27.70
N GLU A 21 -2.87 6.33 27.84
CA GLU A 21 -3.62 5.12 27.46
C GLU A 21 -4.92 5.02 28.26
N LEU A 22 -4.83 5.12 29.60
CA LEU A 22 -6.00 5.13 30.48
C LEU A 22 -6.96 6.28 30.21
N GLU A 23 -6.44 7.48 29.90
CA GLU A 23 -7.28 8.62 29.54
C GLU A 23 -8.09 8.30 28.27
N VAL A 24 -7.45 7.78 27.22
CA VAL A 24 -8.14 7.36 25.98
C VAL A 24 -9.22 6.32 26.29
N TYR A 25 -8.88 5.29 27.08
CA TYR A 25 -9.82 4.20 27.37
C TYR A 25 -11.02 4.70 28.19
N ARG A 26 -10.79 5.44 29.26
CA ARG A 26 -11.85 5.95 30.15
C ARG A 26 -12.73 6.99 29.45
N ARG A 27 -12.11 7.93 28.72
CA ARG A 27 -12.82 9.01 28.04
C ARG A 27 -13.80 8.50 26.99
N HIS A 28 -13.47 7.38 26.34
CA HIS A 28 -14.28 6.81 25.27
C HIS A 28 -15.00 5.51 25.65
N GLY A 29 -14.97 5.11 26.93
CA GLY A 29 -15.65 3.90 27.40
C GLY A 29 -15.12 2.62 26.78
N ILE A 30 -13.83 2.57 26.43
CA ILE A 30 -13.19 1.43 25.78
C ILE A 30 -12.82 0.39 26.84
N GLU A 31 -13.40 -0.79 26.74
CA GLU A 31 -13.02 -1.93 27.58
C GLU A 31 -11.75 -2.58 27.01
N VAL A 32 -10.64 -2.50 27.77
CA VAL A 32 -9.32 -3.00 27.34
C VAL A 32 -9.31 -4.49 26.99
N LYS A 33 -10.24 -5.29 27.52
CA LYS A 33 -10.41 -6.72 27.18
C LYS A 33 -10.84 -6.96 25.73
N HIS A 34 -11.34 -5.93 25.04
CA HIS A 34 -11.74 -6.00 23.62
C HIS A 34 -10.61 -5.58 22.66
N ILE A 35 -9.51 -5.05 23.19
CA ILE A 35 -8.33 -4.71 22.39
C ILE A 35 -7.57 -6.02 22.10
N GLY A 36 -7.58 -6.43 20.83
CA GLY A 36 -6.93 -7.67 20.38
C GLY A 36 -5.51 -7.48 19.87
N LEU A 37 -5.14 -6.25 19.49
CA LEU A 37 -3.81 -5.91 18.99
C LEU A 37 -3.40 -4.52 19.49
N VAL A 38 -2.19 -4.40 20.03
CA VAL A 38 -1.49 -3.13 20.22
C VAL A 38 -0.35 -3.06 19.21
N GLU A 39 -0.44 -2.09 18.32
CA GLU A 39 0.66 -1.63 17.48
C GLU A 39 1.48 -0.62 18.31
N ALA A 40 2.55 -1.11 18.92
CA ALA A 40 3.42 -0.35 19.80
C ALA A 40 4.26 0.68 19.04
N HIS A 41 4.78 1.67 19.75
CA HIS A 41 5.86 2.49 19.26
C HIS A 41 7.09 1.62 18.98
N GLY A 42 7.46 0.69 19.87
CA GLY A 42 8.28 -0.49 19.60
C GLY A 42 9.48 -0.23 18.69
N THR A 43 10.46 0.49 19.22
CA THR A 43 11.66 0.93 18.47
C THR A 43 12.84 0.00 18.64
N ALA A 44 12.67 -1.12 19.36
CA ALA A 44 13.72 -2.07 19.68
C ALA A 44 14.86 -1.43 20.49
N THR A 45 14.53 -0.44 21.33
CA THR A 45 15.53 0.19 22.20
C THR A 45 15.58 -0.53 23.55
N VAL A 46 16.80 -0.73 24.07
CA VAL A 46 17.04 -1.45 25.33
C VAL A 46 16.24 -0.84 26.50
N LEU A 47 16.12 0.49 26.52
CA LEU A 47 15.41 1.22 27.57
C LEU A 47 13.92 1.41 27.25
N GLY A 48 13.58 1.76 26.01
CA GLY A 48 12.24 2.17 25.64
C GLY A 48 11.24 1.02 25.59
N ASP A 49 11.62 -0.13 25.05
CA ASP A 49 10.68 -1.26 24.90
C ASP A 49 10.17 -1.79 26.25
N PRO A 50 11.03 -1.99 27.29
CA PRO A 50 10.53 -2.34 28.63
C PRO A 50 9.64 -1.27 29.27
N ILE A 51 9.94 0.01 29.05
CA ILE A 51 9.15 1.14 29.57
C ILE A 51 7.76 1.16 28.95
N GLU A 52 7.67 1.01 27.63
CA GLU A 52 6.41 0.97 26.91
C GLU A 52 5.58 -0.26 27.28
N ALA A 53 6.20 -1.45 27.31
CA ALA A 53 5.50 -2.67 27.67
C ALA A 53 4.96 -2.63 29.11
N ARG A 54 5.72 -2.04 30.05
CA ARG A 54 5.27 -1.82 31.43
C ARG A 54 4.11 -0.84 31.48
N ALA A 55 4.19 0.29 30.78
CA ALA A 55 3.13 1.30 30.77
C ALA A 55 1.80 0.72 30.26
N LEU A 56 1.85 -0.01 29.14
CA LEU A 56 0.70 -0.71 28.58
C LEU A 56 0.15 -1.77 29.54
N ALA A 57 1.01 -2.54 30.20
CA ALA A 57 0.57 -3.57 31.16
C ALA A 57 -0.14 -2.93 32.37
N ASP A 58 0.40 -1.82 32.89
CA ASP A 58 -0.21 -1.07 33.99
C ASP A 58 -1.55 -0.45 33.57
N ALA A 59 -1.66 0.07 32.35
CA ALA A 59 -2.90 0.61 31.80
C ALA A 59 -3.96 -0.50 31.61
N PHE A 60 -3.57 -1.68 31.12
CA PHE A 60 -4.47 -2.82 30.94
C PHE A 60 -4.95 -3.39 32.28
N ALA A 61 -4.05 -3.52 33.27
CA ALA A 61 -4.39 -3.95 34.62
C ALA A 61 -5.39 -2.98 35.28
N GLN A 62 -5.11 -1.67 35.23
CA GLN A 62 -6.02 -0.64 35.76
C GLN A 62 -7.32 -0.48 34.96
N GLY A 63 -7.31 -0.88 33.69
CA GLY A 63 -8.49 -0.94 32.83
C GLY A 63 -9.36 -2.17 33.07
N GLY A 64 -8.96 -3.10 33.96
CA GLY A 64 -9.72 -4.30 34.29
C GLY A 64 -9.57 -5.41 33.25
N HIS A 65 -8.41 -5.52 32.58
CA HIS A 65 -8.16 -6.62 31.66
C HIS A 65 -8.18 -7.97 32.42
N SER A 66 -9.05 -8.88 32.00
CA SER A 66 -9.20 -10.23 32.56
C SER A 66 -9.38 -11.29 31.47
N GLY A 67 -8.92 -10.98 30.25
CA GLY A 67 -9.22 -11.74 29.03
C GLY A 67 -8.03 -12.54 28.49
N ALA A 68 -8.17 -13.01 27.24
CA ALA A 68 -7.05 -13.62 26.52
C ALA A 68 -5.94 -12.59 26.25
N PRO A 69 -4.67 -13.02 26.17
CA PRO A 69 -3.55 -12.11 25.92
C PRO A 69 -3.73 -11.33 24.61
N CYS A 70 -3.56 -10.02 24.67
CA CYS A 70 -3.57 -9.13 23.51
C CYS A 70 -2.27 -9.30 22.70
N ALA A 71 -2.35 -9.26 21.38
CA ALA A 71 -1.13 -9.26 20.56
C ALA A 71 -0.40 -7.92 20.71
N LEU A 72 0.93 -7.96 20.84
CA LEU A 72 1.81 -6.79 20.86
C LEU A 72 2.80 -6.89 19.69
N GLY A 73 2.77 -5.91 18.79
CA GLY A 73 3.65 -5.88 17.63
C GLY A 73 4.06 -4.47 17.23
N SER A 74 5.00 -4.36 16.29
CA SER A 74 5.44 -3.09 15.71
C SER A 74 5.80 -3.29 14.24
N ILE A 75 5.26 -2.48 13.34
CA ILE A 75 5.59 -2.49 11.90
C ILE A 75 7.05 -2.11 11.67
N LYS A 76 7.72 -1.46 12.64
CA LYS A 76 9.12 -1.05 12.54
C LYS A 76 10.07 -2.24 12.41
N SER A 77 9.66 -3.43 12.87
CA SER A 77 10.41 -4.66 12.60
C SER A 77 10.48 -4.99 11.10
N THR A 78 9.57 -4.49 10.28
CA THR A 78 9.50 -4.84 8.85
C THR A 78 10.02 -3.73 7.95
N VAL A 79 9.71 -2.47 8.27
CA VAL A 79 10.04 -1.32 7.41
C VAL A 79 11.03 -0.33 8.05
N GLY A 80 11.58 -0.68 9.22
CA GLY A 80 12.40 0.23 10.03
C GLY A 80 11.60 1.37 10.65
N HIS A 81 12.31 2.28 11.33
CA HIS A 81 11.67 3.45 11.91
C HIS A 81 11.52 4.56 10.86
N THR A 82 10.31 4.70 10.31
CA THR A 82 9.96 5.70 9.27
C THR A 82 9.78 7.13 9.81
N ALA A 83 10.43 7.45 10.94
CA ALA A 83 10.39 8.75 11.63
C ALA A 83 8.98 9.37 11.69
N THR A 84 8.76 10.48 10.99
CA THR A 84 7.49 11.24 10.96
C THR A 84 6.32 10.43 10.39
N ALA A 85 6.59 9.40 9.58
CA ALA A 85 5.58 8.50 9.03
C ALA A 85 5.31 7.26 9.91
N ALA A 86 5.94 7.14 11.08
CA ALA A 86 5.80 5.95 11.93
C ALA A 86 4.35 5.72 12.39
N GLY A 87 3.66 6.77 12.81
CA GLY A 87 2.27 6.67 13.27
C GLY A 87 1.33 6.19 12.16
N ILE A 88 1.39 6.80 10.98
CA ILE A 88 0.52 6.40 9.86
C ILE A 88 0.85 5.00 9.32
N ALA A 89 2.13 4.60 9.35
CA ALA A 89 2.52 3.23 9.00
C ALA A 89 1.87 2.19 9.94
N GLY A 90 1.89 2.45 11.25
CA GLY A 90 1.20 1.60 12.23
C GLY A 90 -0.32 1.56 12.02
N VAL A 91 -0.94 2.70 11.73
CA VAL A 91 -2.37 2.78 11.37
C VAL A 91 -2.68 1.95 10.12
N PHE A 92 -1.86 2.01 9.07
CA PHE A 92 -2.07 1.18 7.88
C PHE A 92 -1.99 -0.32 8.19
N LYS A 93 -1.01 -0.75 9.00
CA LYS A 93 -0.93 -2.15 9.46
C LYS A 93 -2.21 -2.55 10.18
N VAL A 94 -2.70 -1.74 11.12
CA VAL A 94 -3.94 -2.02 11.85
C VAL A 94 -5.15 -2.09 10.93
N LEU A 95 -5.32 -1.14 10.01
CA LEU A 95 -6.46 -1.14 9.09
C LEU A 95 -6.44 -2.35 8.16
N LEU A 96 -5.26 -2.77 7.68
CA LEU A 96 -5.11 -3.98 6.87
C LEU A 96 -5.34 -5.25 7.71
N ALA A 97 -4.84 -5.30 8.95
CA ALA A 97 -5.09 -6.41 9.87
C ALA A 97 -6.59 -6.59 10.15
N LEU A 98 -7.33 -5.49 10.36
CA LEU A 98 -8.79 -5.50 10.52
C LEU A 98 -9.49 -5.94 9.23
N ARG A 99 -9.10 -5.38 8.07
CA ARG A 99 -9.68 -5.71 6.76
C ARG A 99 -9.52 -7.20 6.43
N HIS A 100 -8.33 -7.76 6.65
CA HIS A 100 -8.02 -9.15 6.37
C HIS A 100 -8.37 -10.09 7.53
N ARG A 101 -8.83 -9.55 8.67
CA ARG A 101 -9.18 -10.31 9.88
C ARG A 101 -8.03 -11.20 10.34
N GLN A 102 -6.82 -10.67 10.30
CA GLN A 102 -5.58 -11.38 10.60
C GLN A 102 -4.62 -10.48 11.39
N ILE A 103 -3.94 -11.06 12.37
CA ILE A 103 -2.85 -10.42 13.10
C ILE A 103 -1.55 -10.89 12.45
N PRO A 104 -0.77 -10.01 11.80
CA PRO A 104 0.47 -10.41 11.14
C PRO A 104 1.56 -10.73 12.16
N ALA A 105 2.45 -11.65 11.80
CA ALA A 105 3.64 -11.95 12.59
C ALA A 105 4.53 -10.71 12.78
N SER A 106 5.14 -10.59 13.95
CA SER A 106 6.22 -9.65 14.22
C SER A 106 7.53 -10.18 13.61
N ALA A 107 8.17 -9.39 12.76
CA ALA A 107 9.45 -9.77 12.18
C ALA A 107 10.57 -9.70 13.23
N HIS A 108 11.64 -10.48 13.04
CA HIS A 108 12.86 -10.49 13.86
C HIS A 108 12.66 -10.84 15.35
N PHE A 109 11.49 -11.33 15.77
CA PHE A 109 11.28 -11.80 17.14
C PHE A 109 11.75 -13.27 17.28
N VAL A 110 12.88 -13.47 17.96
CA VAL A 110 13.44 -14.81 18.24
C VAL A 110 13.25 -15.19 19.71
N SER A 111 13.54 -14.25 20.62
CA SER A 111 13.38 -14.45 22.06
C SER A 111 12.94 -13.13 22.70
N ALA A 112 12.18 -13.23 23.79
CA ALA A 112 11.67 -12.07 24.50
C ALA A 112 12.79 -11.29 25.20
N ASN A 113 12.63 -9.96 25.31
CA ASN A 113 13.43 -9.15 26.21
C ASN A 113 13.13 -9.59 27.66
N PRO A 114 14.14 -9.98 28.47
CA PRO A 114 13.92 -10.50 29.83
C PRO A 114 13.34 -9.45 30.80
N HIS A 115 13.34 -8.17 30.43
CA HIS A 115 12.71 -7.10 31.20
C HIS A 115 11.21 -6.92 30.89
N ILE A 116 10.65 -7.73 30.00
CA ILE A 116 9.23 -7.72 29.65
C ILE A 116 8.63 -9.08 30.03
N ASP A 117 7.64 -9.06 30.92
CA ASP A 117 6.94 -10.28 31.34
C ASP A 117 5.81 -10.62 30.35
N PHE A 118 6.12 -11.48 29.39
CA PHE A 118 5.13 -12.08 28.48
C PHE A 118 4.55 -13.40 29.02
N SER A 119 5.05 -13.93 30.14
CA SER A 119 4.59 -15.20 30.71
C SER A 119 3.31 -15.02 31.53
N HIS A 120 3.23 -13.90 32.26
CA HIS A 120 2.08 -13.56 33.10
C HIS A 120 1.44 -12.21 32.75
N GLY A 121 2.05 -11.45 31.84
CA GLY A 121 1.52 -10.17 31.37
C GLY A 121 0.32 -10.33 30.42
N PRO A 122 -0.39 -9.23 30.12
CA PRO A 122 -1.58 -9.24 29.27
C PRO A 122 -1.24 -9.34 27.78
N PHE A 123 0.03 -9.50 27.41
CA PHE A 123 0.51 -9.43 26.03
C PHE A 123 1.25 -10.69 25.60
N HIS A 124 1.20 -10.97 24.31
CA HIS A 124 2.09 -11.90 23.63
C HIS A 124 2.58 -11.29 22.32
N VAL A 125 3.73 -11.75 21.81
CA VAL A 125 4.24 -11.31 20.50
C VAL A 125 3.86 -12.36 19.45
N PRO A 126 3.11 -12.01 18.39
CA PRO A 126 2.73 -12.96 17.36
C PRO A 126 3.97 -13.37 16.54
N THR A 127 4.32 -14.66 16.56
CA THR A 127 5.47 -15.21 15.80
C THR A 127 5.09 -15.80 14.44
N ARG A 128 3.78 -15.93 14.19
CA ARG A 128 3.18 -16.33 12.92
C ARG A 128 1.95 -15.46 12.66
N THR A 129 1.49 -15.38 11.41
CA THR A 129 0.22 -14.72 11.12
C THR A 129 -0.91 -15.54 11.71
N GLU A 130 -1.78 -14.88 12.47
CA GLU A 130 -2.88 -15.50 13.22
C GLU A 130 -4.22 -15.01 12.69
N GLN A 131 -5.22 -15.87 12.73
CA GLN A 131 -6.59 -15.47 12.42
C GLN A 131 -7.12 -14.60 13.58
N TRP A 132 -7.55 -13.38 13.25
CA TRP A 132 -8.13 -12.49 14.23
C TRP A 132 -9.61 -12.81 14.38
N HIS A 133 -9.97 -13.58 15.41
CA HIS A 133 -11.36 -13.94 15.68
C HIS A 133 -12.15 -12.72 16.19
N ARG A 134 -13.44 -12.66 15.84
CA ARG A 134 -14.33 -11.62 16.37
C ARG A 134 -14.62 -11.92 17.84
N PRO A 135 -14.60 -10.92 18.75
CA PRO A 135 -15.00 -11.15 20.13
C PRO A 135 -16.50 -11.53 20.21
N VAL A 136 -16.89 -12.23 21.29
CA VAL A 136 -18.28 -12.66 21.55
C VAL A 136 -19.24 -11.46 21.60
N ALA A 137 -18.77 -10.34 22.16
CA ALA A 137 -19.47 -9.08 22.18
C ALA A 137 -18.55 -7.97 21.62
N GLY A 138 -19.12 -7.07 20.82
CA GLY A 138 -18.42 -5.93 20.23
C GLY A 138 -17.74 -6.23 18.89
N GLU A 139 -16.69 -5.45 18.63
CA GLU A 139 -15.92 -5.43 17.39
C GLU A 139 -14.44 -5.60 17.69
N ARG A 140 -13.63 -5.95 16.69
CA ARG A 140 -12.18 -6.02 16.88
C ARG A 140 -11.65 -4.61 17.12
N LEU A 141 -10.96 -4.41 18.23
CA LEU A 141 -10.28 -3.16 18.53
C LEU A 141 -8.77 -3.35 18.45
N ALA A 142 -8.08 -2.37 17.87
CA ALA A 142 -6.63 -2.27 17.92
C ALA A 142 -6.21 -0.91 18.47
N ALA A 143 -5.12 -0.88 19.23
CA ALA A 143 -4.49 0.36 19.65
C ALA A 143 -3.23 0.65 18.82
N VAL A 144 -2.90 1.93 18.63
CA VAL A 144 -1.65 2.39 18.00
C VAL A 144 -0.99 3.42 18.91
N SER A 145 0.26 3.16 19.30
CA SER A 145 1.10 4.08 20.08
C SER A 145 2.21 4.68 19.21
N SER A 146 2.45 5.99 19.38
CA SER A 146 3.58 6.67 18.75
C SER A 146 4.12 7.78 19.67
N PHE A 147 5.38 7.65 20.05
CA PHE A 147 6.04 8.54 21.01
C PHE A 147 7.17 9.31 20.32
N GLY A 148 7.13 10.64 20.39
CA GLY A 148 8.16 11.48 19.82
C GLY A 148 9.37 11.60 20.74
N PHE A 149 10.57 11.70 20.19
CA PHE A 149 11.80 11.87 21.00
C PHE A 149 11.81 13.18 21.82
N SER A 150 10.95 14.16 21.49
CA SER A 150 10.75 15.38 22.28
C SER A 150 9.77 15.20 23.45
N GLY A 151 9.30 13.97 23.67
CA GLY A 151 8.36 13.59 24.72
C GLY A 151 6.89 13.81 24.39
N THR A 152 6.52 14.25 23.18
CA THR A 152 5.11 14.36 22.77
C THR A 152 4.58 12.99 22.37
N ASN A 153 3.54 12.52 23.07
CA ASN A 153 2.99 11.18 22.91
C ASN A 153 1.59 11.21 22.28
N ALA A 154 1.32 10.23 21.41
CA ALA A 154 0.01 9.96 20.84
C ALA A 154 -0.37 8.48 21.00
N HIS A 155 -1.66 8.25 21.28
CA HIS A 155 -2.26 6.93 21.38
C HIS A 155 -3.68 7.00 20.78
N ALA A 156 -4.06 6.01 20.00
CA ALA A 156 -5.38 5.92 19.38
C ALA A 156 -5.90 4.48 19.40
N VAL A 157 -7.22 4.33 19.48
CA VAL A 157 -7.89 3.03 19.33
C VAL A 157 -8.74 3.06 18.07
N ILE A 158 -8.64 2.00 17.27
CA ILE A 158 -9.31 1.83 15.98
C ILE A 158 -10.20 0.59 16.07
N ALA A 159 -11.48 0.78 15.78
CA ALA A 159 -12.46 -0.28 15.68
C ALA A 159 -12.57 -0.83 14.25
N GLU A 160 -12.90 -2.10 14.13
CA GLU A 160 -13.35 -2.69 12.87
C GLU A 160 -14.57 -1.93 12.34
N ALA A 161 -14.54 -1.57 11.05
CA ALA A 161 -15.70 -0.95 10.42
C ALA A 161 -16.89 -1.93 10.37
N PRO A 162 -18.14 -1.44 10.50
CA PRO A 162 -19.31 -2.30 10.37
C PRO A 162 -19.35 -2.95 8.98
N GLU A 163 -19.82 -4.21 8.93
CA GLU A 163 -19.98 -4.91 7.67
C GLU A 163 -20.94 -4.16 6.76
N ARG A 164 -20.48 -3.86 5.54
CA ARG A 164 -21.29 -3.23 4.51
C ARG A 164 -21.57 -4.29 3.45
N PRO A 165 -22.79 -4.86 3.40
CA PRO A 165 -23.08 -5.92 2.45
C PRO A 165 -22.88 -5.39 1.03
N ALA A 166 -22.14 -6.16 0.22
CA ALA A 166 -22.04 -5.90 -1.20
C ALA A 166 -23.45 -5.97 -1.80
N ARG A 167 -23.82 -4.95 -2.57
CA ARG A 167 -25.10 -4.92 -3.26
C ARG A 167 -24.82 -5.08 -4.75
N PRO A 168 -25.26 -6.18 -5.36
CA PRO A 168 -25.15 -6.34 -6.79
C PRO A 168 -25.83 -5.18 -7.50
N SER A 169 -25.22 -4.66 -8.55
CA SER A 169 -25.91 -3.72 -9.42
C SER A 169 -27.14 -4.38 -10.04
N ALA A 170 -28.25 -3.64 -10.11
CA ALA A 170 -29.43 -4.08 -10.83
C ALA A 170 -29.25 -4.03 -12.36
N SER A 171 -28.26 -3.29 -12.85
CA SER A 171 -27.97 -3.18 -14.28
C SER A 171 -27.15 -4.38 -14.76
N PRO A 172 -27.50 -5.03 -15.90
CA PRO A 172 -26.72 -6.11 -16.49
C PRO A 172 -25.50 -5.63 -17.30
N LEU A 173 -25.36 -4.32 -17.50
CA LEU A 173 -24.26 -3.69 -18.23
C LEU A 173 -23.74 -2.46 -17.48
N HIS A 174 -22.46 -2.18 -17.64
CA HIS A 174 -21.75 -1.13 -16.93
C HIS A 174 -20.83 -0.36 -17.86
N LEU A 175 -20.83 0.97 -17.73
CA LEU A 175 -19.86 1.84 -18.39
C LEU A 175 -18.63 1.98 -17.50
N VAL A 176 -17.48 1.55 -18.00
CA VAL A 176 -16.18 1.65 -17.32
C VAL A 176 -15.33 2.64 -18.07
N VAL A 177 -14.78 3.63 -17.36
CA VAL A 177 -13.97 4.69 -17.96
C VAL A 177 -12.60 4.78 -17.31
N LEU A 178 -11.58 5.08 -18.12
CA LEU A 178 -10.23 5.45 -17.69
C LEU A 178 -9.83 6.75 -18.37
N SER A 179 -8.99 7.54 -17.69
CA SER A 179 -8.44 8.74 -18.30
C SER A 179 -7.10 9.13 -17.71
N ALA A 180 -6.21 9.64 -18.55
CA ALA A 180 -4.89 10.12 -18.16
C ALA A 180 -4.44 11.38 -18.91
N ARG A 181 -3.33 11.97 -18.47
CA ARG A 181 -2.68 13.09 -19.18
C ARG A 181 -2.04 12.64 -20.49
N THR A 182 -1.49 11.43 -20.52
CA THR A 182 -0.82 10.85 -21.70
C THR A 182 -1.33 9.44 -21.98
N LEU A 183 -1.13 8.98 -23.22
CA LEU A 183 -1.46 7.61 -23.62
C LEU A 183 -0.66 6.57 -22.82
N GLU A 184 0.59 6.89 -22.44
CA GLU A 184 1.42 5.98 -21.64
C GLU A 184 0.82 5.75 -20.25
N GLN A 185 0.43 6.82 -19.56
CA GLN A 185 -0.21 6.69 -18.24
C GLN A 185 -1.59 6.06 -18.34
N LEU A 186 -2.32 6.25 -19.44
CA LEU A 186 -3.58 5.54 -19.70
C LEU A 186 -3.35 4.04 -19.83
N ARG A 187 -2.32 3.61 -20.59
CA ARG A 187 -1.93 2.20 -20.69
C ARG A 187 -1.48 1.63 -19.35
N LEU A 188 -0.72 2.38 -18.56
CA LEU A 188 -0.30 1.92 -17.22
C LEU A 188 -1.49 1.82 -16.25
N GLN A 189 -2.46 2.74 -16.35
CA GLN A 189 -3.69 2.69 -15.55
C GLN A 189 -4.52 1.45 -15.90
N ALA A 190 -4.67 1.13 -17.18
CA ALA A 190 -5.33 -0.08 -17.64
C ALA A 190 -4.61 -1.36 -17.17
N LYS A 191 -3.28 -1.41 -17.24
CA LYS A 191 -2.47 -2.52 -16.70
C LYS A 191 -2.68 -2.71 -15.20
N ASN A 192 -2.67 -1.61 -14.44
CA ASN A 192 -2.89 -1.66 -12.99
C ASN A 192 -4.30 -2.12 -12.65
N LEU A 193 -5.31 -1.68 -13.40
CA LEU A 193 -6.69 -2.15 -13.23
C LEU A 193 -6.83 -3.63 -13.57
N LEU A 194 -6.26 -4.08 -14.69
CA LEU A 194 -6.26 -5.49 -15.08
C LEU A 194 -5.62 -6.37 -14.00
N ALA A 195 -4.46 -5.97 -13.48
CA ALA A 195 -3.79 -6.67 -12.38
C ALA A 195 -4.64 -6.68 -11.10
N HIS A 196 -5.28 -5.55 -10.75
CA HIS A 196 -6.14 -5.48 -9.57
C HIS A 196 -7.33 -6.45 -9.64
N LEU A 197 -7.99 -6.53 -10.80
CA LEU A 197 -9.12 -7.42 -11.02
C LEU A 197 -8.76 -8.92 -10.99
N GLN A 198 -7.47 -9.28 -11.03
CA GLN A 198 -7.02 -10.67 -10.87
C GLN A 198 -7.02 -11.12 -9.40
N TYR A 199 -6.82 -10.21 -8.45
CA TYR A 199 -6.61 -10.54 -7.04
C TYR A 199 -7.76 -10.07 -6.14
N GLU A 200 -8.43 -9.00 -6.50
CA GLU A 200 -9.49 -8.39 -5.68
C GLU A 200 -10.84 -8.49 -6.40
N PRO A 201 -11.84 -9.18 -5.83
CA PRO A 201 -13.20 -9.18 -6.37
C PRO A 201 -13.78 -7.78 -6.26
N VAL A 202 -14.27 -7.25 -7.38
CA VAL A 202 -14.92 -5.93 -7.42
C VAL A 202 -16.29 -6.05 -8.05
N GLU A 203 -17.31 -5.50 -7.40
CA GLU A 203 -18.65 -5.42 -7.97
C GLU A 203 -18.67 -4.43 -9.16
N PRO A 204 -19.08 -4.85 -10.37
CA PRO A 204 -18.98 -4.04 -11.58
C PRO A 204 -19.69 -2.68 -11.50
N GLY A 205 -20.87 -2.60 -10.87
CA GLY A 205 -21.59 -1.34 -10.69
C GLY A 205 -20.84 -0.35 -9.79
N ALA A 206 -20.25 -0.83 -8.71
CA ALA A 206 -19.43 -0.06 -7.78
C ALA A 206 -18.14 0.42 -8.45
N MET A 207 -17.52 -0.41 -9.31
CA MET A 207 -16.38 -0.02 -10.13
C MET A 207 -16.75 1.10 -11.11
N SER A 208 -17.82 0.91 -11.89
CA SER A 208 -18.36 1.91 -12.82
C SER A 208 -18.65 3.23 -12.10
N HIS A 209 -19.37 3.19 -10.98
CA HIS A 209 -19.68 4.34 -10.14
C HIS A 209 -18.40 5.03 -9.62
N THR A 210 -17.41 4.26 -9.17
CA THR A 210 -16.14 4.81 -8.66
C THR A 210 -15.32 5.50 -9.75
N LEU A 211 -15.31 4.95 -10.96
CA LEU A 211 -14.55 5.51 -12.08
C LEU A 211 -15.24 6.74 -12.68
N LEU A 212 -16.58 6.76 -12.75
CA LEU A 212 -17.37 7.88 -13.29
C LEU A 212 -17.48 9.06 -12.32
N LEU A 213 -17.70 8.81 -11.03
CA LEU A 213 -17.97 9.88 -10.04
C LEU A 213 -16.84 10.07 -9.01
N GLY A 214 -15.87 9.16 -8.97
CA GLY A 214 -14.77 9.16 -8.01
C GLY A 214 -13.41 9.45 -8.62
N ARG A 215 -13.33 9.84 -9.90
CA ARG A 215 -12.09 10.20 -10.59
C ARG A 215 -12.27 11.50 -11.34
N ARG A 216 -11.18 12.25 -11.48
CA ARG A 216 -11.10 13.36 -12.43
C ARG A 216 -10.95 12.78 -13.84
N HIS A 217 -11.71 13.30 -14.79
CA HIS A 217 -11.58 12.94 -16.20
C HIS A 217 -10.56 13.86 -16.89
N LEU A 218 -9.56 13.25 -17.50
CA LEU A 218 -8.42 13.91 -18.17
C LEU A 218 -8.57 13.81 -19.70
N GLU A 219 -7.54 14.26 -20.43
CA GLU A 219 -7.56 14.45 -21.88
C GLU A 219 -7.57 13.13 -22.65
N GLN A 220 -6.69 12.18 -22.29
CA GLN A 220 -6.64 10.86 -22.91
C GLN A 220 -7.71 9.99 -22.28
N ARG A 221 -8.77 9.67 -23.02
CA ARG A 221 -9.95 8.98 -22.49
C ARG A 221 -10.15 7.62 -23.16
N LEU A 222 -10.67 6.70 -22.36
CA LEU A 222 -10.97 5.34 -22.75
C LEU A 222 -12.22 4.88 -22.02
N ALA A 223 -13.14 4.26 -22.75
CA ALA A 223 -14.40 3.81 -22.22
C ALA A 223 -14.80 2.46 -22.80
N TRP A 224 -15.41 1.61 -21.97
CA TRP A 224 -15.99 0.32 -22.38
C TRP A 224 -17.36 0.11 -21.77
N VAL A 225 -18.20 -0.60 -22.51
CA VAL A 225 -19.41 -1.22 -21.98
C VAL A 225 -19.09 -2.68 -21.69
N THR A 226 -19.34 -3.11 -20.45
CA THR A 226 -19.00 -4.46 -19.99
C THR A 226 -20.11 -5.07 -19.15
N ARG A 227 -20.22 -6.39 -19.16
CA ARG A 227 -21.22 -7.14 -18.36
C ARG A 227 -20.71 -7.42 -16.95
N ASP A 228 -19.44 -7.75 -16.82
CA ASP A 228 -18.83 -8.23 -15.60
C ASP A 228 -17.31 -7.98 -15.60
N THR A 229 -16.64 -8.36 -14.52
CA THR A 229 -15.19 -8.21 -14.39
C THR A 229 -14.43 -9.08 -15.38
N ASP A 230 -14.95 -10.23 -15.79
CA ASP A 230 -14.25 -11.16 -16.67
C ASP A 230 -14.23 -10.67 -18.11
N ALA A 231 -15.37 -10.19 -18.59
CA ALA A 231 -15.49 -9.49 -19.86
C ALA A 231 -14.55 -8.27 -19.90
N LEU A 232 -14.51 -7.48 -18.83
CA LEU A 232 -13.60 -6.33 -18.74
C LEU A 232 -12.12 -6.75 -18.78
N ARG A 233 -11.73 -7.84 -18.11
CA ARG A 233 -10.35 -8.35 -18.16
C ARG A 233 -9.94 -8.70 -19.59
N VAL A 234 -10.83 -9.32 -20.36
CA VAL A 234 -10.60 -9.63 -21.79
C VAL A 234 -10.47 -8.34 -22.61
N GLN A 235 -11.41 -7.39 -22.45
CA GLN A 235 -11.39 -6.10 -23.15
C GLN A 235 -10.09 -5.31 -22.86
N LEU A 236 -9.67 -5.25 -21.60
CA LEU A 236 -8.41 -4.62 -21.19
C LEU A 236 -7.19 -5.31 -21.83
N GLY A 237 -7.15 -6.64 -21.81
CA GLY A 237 -6.08 -7.42 -22.44
C GLY A 237 -5.96 -7.15 -23.95
N GLN A 238 -7.08 -7.23 -24.67
CA GLN A 238 -7.12 -6.97 -26.12
C GLN A 238 -6.62 -5.56 -26.47
N TRP A 239 -7.03 -4.54 -25.71
CA TRP A 239 -6.56 -3.18 -25.94
C TRP A 239 -5.07 -3.00 -25.59
N LEU A 240 -4.60 -3.66 -24.53
CA LEU A 240 -3.20 -3.62 -24.11
C LEU A 240 -2.25 -4.36 -25.07
N ASP A 241 -2.73 -5.39 -25.77
CA ASP A 241 -1.92 -6.21 -26.67
C ASP A 241 -2.01 -5.74 -28.12
N ALA A 242 -3.22 -5.46 -28.62
CA ALA A 242 -3.49 -5.16 -30.02
C ALA A 242 -4.10 -3.77 -30.27
N SER A 243 -4.38 -3.00 -29.21
CA SER A 243 -5.13 -1.73 -29.29
C SER A 243 -6.53 -1.86 -29.92
N GLU A 244 -7.10 -3.07 -29.86
CA GLU A 244 -8.47 -3.34 -30.30
C GLU A 244 -9.47 -2.88 -29.24
N LEU A 245 -10.58 -2.30 -29.68
CA LEU A 245 -11.67 -1.82 -28.83
C LEU A 245 -12.98 -2.48 -29.25
N VAL A 246 -13.35 -3.54 -28.52
CA VAL A 246 -14.67 -4.16 -28.64
C VAL A 246 -15.59 -3.54 -27.57
N ASP A 247 -16.72 -3.00 -28.01
CA ASP A 247 -17.69 -2.29 -27.17
C ASP A 247 -17.05 -1.15 -26.36
N GLY A 248 -16.11 -0.45 -26.99
CA GLY A 248 -15.38 0.64 -26.37
C GLY A 248 -14.91 1.69 -27.36
N TYR A 249 -14.52 2.83 -26.80
CA TYR A 249 -14.05 4.00 -27.53
C TYR A 249 -12.82 4.58 -26.82
N SER A 250 -11.93 5.17 -27.59
CA SER A 250 -10.81 5.97 -27.07
C SER A 250 -10.71 7.28 -27.83
N GLY A 251 -10.26 8.33 -27.17
CA GLY A 251 -10.15 9.65 -27.77
C GLY A 251 -9.23 10.57 -26.98
N ILE A 252 -8.88 11.69 -27.60
CA ILE A 252 -8.12 12.77 -26.98
C ILE A 252 -9.05 13.98 -26.94
N VAL A 253 -9.30 14.49 -25.75
CA VAL A 253 -10.11 15.69 -25.55
C VAL A 253 -9.18 16.89 -25.50
N ASP A 254 -9.15 17.63 -26.60
CA ASP A 254 -8.56 18.97 -26.63
C ASP A 254 -9.63 19.94 -26.11
N GLY A 255 -9.34 20.67 -25.04
CA GLY A 255 -10.29 21.45 -24.23
C GLY A 255 -10.96 22.65 -24.91
N THR A 256 -11.40 22.51 -26.16
CA THR A 256 -11.88 23.56 -27.05
C THR A 256 -13.23 23.26 -27.71
N GLN A 257 -13.85 22.11 -27.46
CA GLN A 257 -15.16 21.80 -28.01
C GLN A 257 -16.28 22.17 -27.02
N GLU A 258 -16.95 23.29 -27.25
CA GLU A 258 -18.29 23.51 -26.69
C GLU A 258 -19.21 22.43 -27.27
N ALA A 259 -19.82 21.63 -26.38
CA ALA A 259 -20.77 20.61 -26.78
C ALA A 259 -21.92 21.27 -27.54
N SER A 260 -22.16 20.86 -28.79
CA SER A 260 -23.34 21.33 -29.52
C SER A 260 -24.62 20.96 -28.75
N THR A 261 -25.65 21.81 -28.79
CA THR A 261 -26.95 21.53 -28.17
C THR A 261 -27.52 20.17 -28.59
N LYS A 262 -27.20 19.73 -29.80
CA LYS A 262 -27.57 18.40 -30.31
C LYS A 262 -26.87 17.27 -29.57
N ALA A 263 -25.55 17.39 -29.32
CA ALA A 263 -24.80 16.38 -28.57
C ALA A 263 -25.31 16.27 -27.13
N GLN A 264 -25.64 17.41 -26.51
CA GLN A 264 -26.24 17.42 -25.17
C GLN A 264 -27.63 16.76 -25.14
N ALA A 265 -28.48 17.02 -26.13
CA ALA A 265 -29.79 16.38 -26.23
C ALA A 265 -29.67 14.85 -26.40
N VAL A 266 -28.69 14.37 -27.18
CA VAL A 266 -28.40 12.94 -27.31
C VAL A 266 -27.93 12.36 -25.96
N ALA A 267 -27.00 13.04 -25.27
CA ALA A 267 -26.55 12.62 -23.94
C ALA A 267 -27.72 12.47 -22.96
N ASP A 268 -28.62 13.46 -22.93
CA ASP A 268 -29.77 13.47 -22.04
C ASP A 268 -30.74 12.32 -22.31
N GLN A 269 -30.98 12.02 -23.59
CA GLN A 269 -31.80 10.87 -24.00
C GLN A 269 -31.15 9.55 -23.61
N CYS A 270 -29.86 9.35 -23.89
CA CYS A 270 -29.16 8.11 -23.52
C CYS A 270 -29.14 7.89 -22.00
N LEU A 271 -28.92 8.94 -21.21
CA LEU A 271 -28.99 8.87 -19.75
C LEU A 271 -30.40 8.49 -19.25
N GLN A 272 -31.45 8.88 -19.97
CA GLN A 272 -32.82 8.48 -19.67
C GLN A 272 -33.08 7.02 -20.02
N ASP A 273 -32.60 6.56 -21.19
CA ASP A 273 -32.76 5.18 -21.65
C ASP A 273 -32.07 4.18 -20.72
N CYS A 274 -30.98 4.58 -20.04
CA CYS A 274 -30.31 3.76 -19.04
C CYS A 274 -31.09 3.55 -17.73
N ARG A 275 -32.14 4.34 -17.44
CA ARG A 275 -32.87 4.29 -16.14
C ARG A 275 -33.96 3.23 -16.06
N ALA A 276 -34.48 2.77 -17.20
CA ALA A 276 -35.54 1.78 -17.25
C ALA A 276 -35.32 0.76 -18.39
N PRO A 277 -34.21 0.02 -18.40
CA PRO A 277 -33.94 -0.89 -19.50
C PRO A 277 -34.76 -2.17 -19.33
N ALA A 278 -35.96 -2.19 -19.91
CA ALA A 278 -36.66 -3.46 -20.15
C ALA A 278 -35.92 -4.31 -21.20
N ASN A 279 -35.07 -3.69 -22.03
CA ASN A 279 -34.36 -4.32 -23.14
C ASN A 279 -32.83 -4.10 -23.02
N PRO A 280 -32.03 -5.18 -22.89
CA PRO A 280 -30.56 -5.13 -22.86
C PRO A 280 -29.90 -4.48 -24.09
N GLU A 281 -30.49 -4.59 -25.29
CA GLU A 281 -29.95 -3.98 -26.51
C GLU A 281 -30.05 -2.45 -26.46
N VAL A 282 -31.17 -1.92 -25.97
CA VAL A 282 -31.37 -0.48 -25.79
C VAL A 282 -30.37 0.06 -24.77
N LEU A 283 -30.20 -0.65 -23.65
CA LEU A 283 -29.20 -0.30 -22.64
C LEU A 283 -27.79 -0.27 -23.23
N ARG A 284 -27.41 -1.31 -23.99
CA ARG A 284 -26.09 -1.40 -24.62
C ARG A 284 -25.87 -0.24 -25.58
N GLY A 285 -26.84 0.05 -26.46
CA GLY A 285 -26.78 1.17 -27.39
C GLY A 285 -26.60 2.50 -26.66
N ALA A 286 -27.42 2.77 -25.65
CA ALA A 286 -27.32 4.01 -24.85
C ALA A 286 -25.97 4.14 -24.14
N LEU A 287 -25.45 3.08 -23.52
CA LEU A 287 -24.13 3.11 -22.87
C LEU A 287 -22.98 3.30 -23.87
N LEU A 288 -23.07 2.71 -25.07
CA LEU A 288 -22.07 2.91 -26.14
C LEU A 288 -22.10 4.35 -26.65
N SER A 289 -23.28 4.95 -26.83
CA SER A 289 -23.39 6.37 -27.18
C SER A 289 -22.81 7.27 -26.09
N LEU A 290 -23.05 6.98 -24.82
CA LEU A 290 -22.43 7.72 -23.70
C LEU A 290 -20.90 7.55 -23.66
N ALA A 291 -20.39 6.34 -23.95
CA ALA A 291 -18.96 6.07 -24.04
C ALA A 291 -18.30 6.90 -25.15
N GLN A 292 -18.95 7.01 -26.31
CA GLN A 292 -18.48 7.82 -27.42
C GLN A 292 -18.47 9.32 -27.07
N LEU A 293 -19.60 9.86 -26.58
CA LEU A 293 -19.71 11.26 -26.17
C LEU A 293 -18.67 11.62 -25.09
N TYR A 294 -18.40 10.69 -24.18
CA TYR A 294 -17.37 10.87 -23.15
C TYR A 294 -15.97 11.05 -23.74
N VAL A 295 -15.56 10.21 -24.72
CA VAL A 295 -14.22 10.32 -25.31
C VAL A 295 -14.09 11.50 -26.27
N GLU A 296 -15.22 11.99 -26.79
CA GLU A 296 -15.31 13.24 -27.57
C GLU A 296 -15.25 14.50 -26.67
N GLY A 297 -15.34 14.35 -25.35
CA GLY A 297 -15.17 15.45 -24.41
C GLY A 297 -16.46 16.09 -23.93
N ILE A 298 -17.63 15.57 -24.31
CA ILE A 298 -18.93 16.07 -23.87
C ILE A 298 -19.06 15.89 -22.35
N GLU A 299 -19.56 16.92 -21.67
CA GLU A 299 -19.84 16.86 -20.23
C GLU A 299 -21.14 16.08 -19.98
N LEU A 300 -21.06 15.06 -19.13
CA LEU A 300 -22.16 14.12 -18.88
C LEU A 300 -22.47 14.10 -17.38
N ASP A 301 -23.75 14.23 -17.02
CA ASP A 301 -24.20 14.11 -15.63
C ASP A 301 -24.30 12.63 -15.23
N TRP A 302 -23.15 12.05 -14.88
CA TRP A 302 -23.02 10.65 -14.48
C TRP A 302 -23.87 10.26 -13.28
N ALA A 303 -24.29 11.22 -12.44
CA ALA A 303 -25.17 10.93 -11.33
C ALA A 303 -26.53 10.37 -11.80
N ARG A 304 -26.94 10.68 -13.05
CA ARG A 304 -28.20 10.19 -13.62
C ARG A 304 -28.19 8.71 -13.97
N LEU A 305 -27.02 8.10 -14.19
CA LEU A 305 -26.86 6.65 -14.44
C LEU A 305 -27.09 5.78 -13.20
N PHE A 306 -27.04 6.38 -12.00
CA PHE A 306 -27.18 5.67 -10.74
C PHE A 306 -28.41 6.18 -9.95
N PRO A 307 -29.64 5.97 -10.46
CA PRO A 307 -30.86 6.38 -9.76
C PRO A 307 -31.04 5.56 -8.47
N GLY A 308 -31.58 6.20 -7.43
CA GLY A 308 -31.81 5.54 -6.13
C GLY A 308 -30.56 5.49 -5.25
N GLN A 309 -30.34 4.36 -4.57
CA GLN A 309 -29.22 4.19 -3.65
C GLN A 309 -27.94 3.86 -4.43
N ARG A 310 -27.06 4.86 -4.58
CA ARG A 310 -25.80 4.73 -5.33
C ARG A 310 -24.92 3.61 -4.78
N PRO A 311 -24.23 2.84 -5.65
CA PRO A 311 -23.20 1.91 -5.22
C PRO A 311 -22.17 2.60 -4.32
N GLY A 312 -21.62 1.87 -3.35
CA GLY A 312 -20.49 2.37 -2.56
C GLY A 312 -19.29 2.61 -3.46
N ARG A 313 -18.48 3.63 -3.17
CA ARG A 313 -17.15 3.73 -3.81
C ARG A 313 -16.25 2.61 -3.30
N VAL A 314 -15.51 2.00 -4.21
CA VAL A 314 -14.58 0.90 -3.92
C VAL A 314 -13.13 1.34 -4.11
N ALA A 315 -12.20 0.66 -3.43
CA ALA A 315 -10.79 0.87 -3.65
C ALA A 315 -10.42 0.32 -5.03
N LEU A 316 -9.84 1.17 -5.88
CA LEU A 316 -9.30 0.81 -7.19
C LEU A 316 -7.92 1.48 -7.31
N PRO A 317 -7.03 0.99 -8.19
CA PRO A 317 -5.74 1.62 -8.43
C PRO A 317 -5.85 3.14 -8.66
N THR A 318 -4.91 3.88 -8.09
CA THR A 318 -4.83 5.34 -8.23
C THR A 318 -4.10 5.73 -9.52
N TYR A 319 -3.98 7.04 -9.77
CA TYR A 319 -3.27 7.55 -10.95
C TYR A 319 -1.80 7.09 -10.96
N PRO A 320 -1.31 6.48 -12.04
CA PRO A 320 0.10 6.10 -12.15
C PRO A 320 0.93 7.31 -12.58
N PHE A 321 1.49 8.05 -11.62
CA PHE A 321 2.33 9.20 -11.91
C PHE A 321 3.56 8.81 -12.76
N GLU A 322 3.93 9.72 -13.66
CA GLU A 322 5.18 9.63 -14.42
C GLU A 322 6.38 9.57 -13.47
N LYS A 323 7.31 8.67 -13.77
CA LYS A 323 8.49 8.44 -12.94
C LYS A 323 9.68 9.23 -13.45
N GLU A 324 9.49 10.54 -13.57
CA GLU A 324 10.54 11.46 -13.96
C GLU A 324 11.49 11.72 -12.78
N ARG A 325 12.80 11.66 -13.06
CA ARG A 325 13.83 11.89 -12.04
C ARG A 325 14.09 13.39 -11.91
N TYR A 326 13.64 13.96 -10.80
CA TYR A 326 14.01 15.31 -10.37
C TYR A 326 14.99 15.22 -9.20
N TRP A 327 16.21 15.70 -9.41
CA TRP A 327 17.25 15.74 -8.38
C TRP A 327 18.02 17.06 -8.51
N PRO A 328 18.52 17.66 -7.40
CA PRO A 328 19.37 18.83 -7.50
C PRO A 328 20.51 18.58 -8.50
N SER A 329 20.68 19.50 -9.46
CA SER A 329 21.83 19.50 -10.35
C SER A 329 23.06 19.89 -9.53
N GLY A 330 23.78 18.90 -9.01
CA GLY A 330 24.98 19.08 -8.20
C GLY A 330 26.18 18.40 -8.83
N LYS A 331 27.36 19.03 -8.66
CA LYS A 331 28.71 18.59 -9.05
C LYS A 331 28.98 17.08 -8.95
N GLU A 332 28.28 16.33 -8.11
CA GLU A 332 28.39 14.85 -8.06
C GLU A 332 28.18 14.15 -9.40
N GLN A 333 27.36 14.70 -10.30
CA GLN A 333 27.16 14.09 -11.61
C GLN A 333 28.35 14.36 -12.55
N GLU A 334 28.97 15.54 -12.45
CA GLU A 334 30.22 15.91 -13.11
C GLU A 334 31.43 15.19 -12.50
N ASP A 335 31.50 15.08 -11.17
CA ASP A 335 32.57 14.40 -10.42
C ASP A 335 32.51 12.89 -10.61
N ARG A 336 31.31 12.28 -10.70
CA ARG A 336 31.18 10.85 -11.08
C ARG A 336 31.52 10.63 -12.54
N GLN A 337 31.15 11.53 -13.44
CA GLN A 337 31.55 11.44 -14.85
C GLN A 337 33.05 11.64 -15.03
N ALA A 338 33.65 12.59 -14.32
CA ALA A 338 35.09 12.86 -14.32
C ALA A 338 35.88 11.73 -13.66
N ALA A 339 35.39 11.15 -12.55
CA ALA A 339 36.01 9.98 -11.91
C ALA A 339 35.91 8.73 -12.80
N ALA A 340 34.76 8.52 -13.46
CA ALA A 340 34.59 7.41 -14.42
C ALA A 340 35.50 7.60 -15.66
N GLN A 341 35.62 8.82 -16.17
CA GLN A 341 36.54 9.15 -17.27
C GLN A 341 38.01 9.02 -16.86
N ALA A 342 38.37 9.42 -15.64
CA ALA A 342 39.72 9.25 -15.09
C ALA A 342 40.06 7.76 -14.87
N GLN A 343 39.11 6.95 -14.43
CA GLN A 343 39.27 5.49 -14.35
C GLN A 343 39.44 4.85 -15.74
N LEU A 344 38.61 5.22 -16.72
CA LEU A 344 38.76 4.76 -18.11
C LEU A 344 40.10 5.17 -18.72
N ALA A 345 40.55 6.40 -18.49
CA ALA A 345 41.85 6.89 -18.95
C ALA A 345 43.02 6.16 -18.26
N SER A 346 42.92 5.83 -16.97
CA SER A 346 43.95 5.08 -16.24
C SER A 346 44.09 3.62 -16.72
N VAL A 347 42.99 3.01 -17.18
CA VAL A 347 43.00 1.66 -17.77
C VAL A 347 43.58 1.67 -19.18
N GLN A 348 43.37 2.76 -19.95
CA GLN A 348 43.93 2.93 -21.30
C GLN A 348 45.40 3.38 -21.30
N ALA A 349 45.86 4.06 -20.24
CA ALA A 349 47.25 4.50 -20.08
C ALA A 349 48.17 3.46 -19.42
N ALA A 350 47.64 2.29 -19.03
CA ALA A 350 48.46 1.19 -18.55
C ALA A 350 49.41 0.73 -19.68
N PRO A 351 50.74 0.72 -19.47
CA PRO A 351 51.68 0.30 -20.51
C PRO A 351 51.40 -1.15 -20.88
N ALA A 352 51.37 -1.44 -22.18
CA ALA A 352 51.30 -2.80 -22.70
C ALA A 352 52.39 -3.64 -22.02
N ALA A 353 51.99 -4.71 -21.33
CA ALA A 353 52.91 -5.64 -20.70
C ALA A 353 53.95 -6.10 -21.74
N ALA A 354 55.22 -5.89 -21.44
CA ALA A 354 56.32 -6.29 -22.31
C ALA A 354 56.24 -7.80 -22.63
N PRO A 355 56.53 -8.22 -23.87
CA PRO A 355 56.49 -9.64 -24.22
C PRO A 355 57.52 -10.40 -23.38
N ALA A 356 57.07 -11.50 -22.75
CA ALA A 356 57.92 -12.35 -21.95
C ALA A 356 59.04 -12.97 -22.82
N THR A 357 60.28 -12.62 -22.51
CA THR A 357 61.47 -13.20 -23.14
C THR A 357 61.61 -14.66 -22.70
N LEU A 358 61.47 -15.60 -23.66
CA LEU A 358 61.80 -17.01 -23.48
C LEU A 358 63.31 -17.16 -23.25
N VAL A 359 63.72 -17.34 -22.00
CA VAL A 359 65.07 -17.79 -21.66
C VAL A 359 65.12 -19.30 -21.82
N GLN A 360 65.84 -19.77 -22.86
CA GLN A 360 66.24 -21.17 -22.97
C GLN A 360 67.25 -21.49 -21.86
N VAL A 361 66.89 -22.41 -20.98
CA VAL A 361 67.83 -23.00 -20.01
C VAL A 361 68.13 -24.44 -20.44
N SER A 362 69.40 -24.66 -20.76
CA SER A 362 70.00 -25.91 -21.18
C SER A 362 69.94 -26.99 -20.09
N ALA A 363 69.76 -28.24 -20.50
CA ALA A 363 69.72 -29.41 -19.63
C ALA A 363 71.09 -29.76 -19.03
N SER A 364 71.15 -30.02 -17.72
CA SER A 364 72.21 -30.83 -17.10
C SER A 364 71.73 -31.58 -15.83
N LYS A 365 71.73 -32.91 -15.98
CA LYS A 365 71.72 -34.10 -15.08
C LYS A 365 71.20 -34.07 -13.61
N PRO A 366 70.55 -35.18 -13.16
CA PRO A 366 69.98 -35.33 -11.81
C PRO A 366 70.88 -36.11 -10.84
N ALA A 367 70.73 -35.86 -9.53
CA ALA A 367 71.01 -36.73 -8.36
C ALA A 367 70.87 -35.86 -7.08
N ALA A 368 70.41 -36.30 -5.91
CA ALA A 368 69.91 -37.56 -5.39
C ALA A 368 69.05 -37.24 -4.15
N ALA A 369 68.14 -38.14 -3.81
CA ALA A 369 67.32 -38.09 -2.60
C ALA A 369 68.12 -38.53 -1.37
N THR A 370 67.90 -37.86 -0.23
CA THR A 370 68.26 -38.41 1.09
C THR A 370 67.21 -38.06 2.14
N GLN A 371 66.78 -39.13 2.82
CA GLN A 371 65.80 -39.20 3.91
C GLN A 371 66.29 -38.56 5.22
N ALA A 372 65.33 -38.29 6.12
CA ALA A 372 65.32 -38.53 7.58
C ALA A 372 64.59 -37.38 8.31
N LYS A 373 63.92 -37.51 9.45
CA LYS A 373 63.18 -38.54 10.21
C LYS A 373 62.51 -37.74 11.38
N PRO A 374 61.57 -38.31 12.16
CA PRO A 374 60.62 -37.56 12.99
C PRO A 374 60.90 -37.62 14.51
N GLY A 375 60.21 -36.78 15.30
CA GLY A 375 60.03 -36.90 16.77
C GLY A 375 59.31 -35.65 17.32
N ARG A 376 58.04 -35.73 17.77
CA ARG A 376 57.54 -35.99 19.15
C ARG A 376 57.90 -34.86 20.14
N LEU A 377 57.00 -34.29 20.95
CA LEU A 377 55.72 -34.71 21.53
C LEU A 377 54.65 -33.63 21.38
#